data_AF-A0A0F9UN03-F1
#
_entry.id   AF-A0A0F9UN03-F1
#
_cell.length_a   1.000
_cell.length_b   1.000
_cell.length_c   1.000
_cell.angle_alpha   90.00
_cell.angle_beta   90.00
_cell.angle_gamma   90.00
#
_symmetry.space_group_name_H-M   'P 1'
#
loop_
_entity.id
_entity.type
_entity.pdbx_description
1 polymer ?
#
loop_
_entity_poly.entity_id
_entity_poly.type
_entity_poly.pdbx_seq_one_letter_code
_entity_poly.pdbx_strand_id
1 'polypeptide(L)'
;MSEYTRFSNLAGSEASDEVCTRELERAGIEVVKLPEICRYGEPKTVVMGQLGPWGFRRTWYYWVAEGPGIPPVEAEALHEEHGKVVRVDGHCGAPSPLEWFKGFAVGHYHVDAQEGLTALAETINTLRRDR
;
A
#
# COMPACT_ATOMS: atom_id res chain seq x y z
N MET A 1 21.79 5.96 2.87
CA MET A 1 20.93 4.98 2.20
C MET A 1 19.98 4.45 3.25
N SER A 2 18.73 4.91 3.26
CA SER A 2 17.74 4.38 4.21
C SER A 2 17.48 2.91 3.87
N GLU A 3 17.72 2.02 4.82
CA GLU A 3 17.45 0.59 4.67
C GLU A 3 15.94 0.39 4.89
N TYR A 4 15.21 0.14 3.79
CA TYR A 4 13.78 -0.14 3.87
C TYR A 4 13.52 -1.46 4.59
N THR A 5 12.61 -1.46 5.56
CA THR A 5 12.15 -2.67 6.23
C THR A 5 11.14 -3.39 5.34
N ARG A 6 11.62 -4.32 4.52
CA ARG A 6 10.78 -5.15 3.64
C ARG A 6 9.82 -6.01 4.45
N PHE A 7 8.60 -6.18 3.95
CA PHE A 7 7.63 -7.06 4.61
C PHE A 7 8.01 -8.53 4.48
N SER A 8 7.70 -9.32 5.51
CA SER A 8 7.88 -10.77 5.47
C SER A 8 6.89 -11.42 4.49
N ASN A 9 7.28 -12.56 3.92
CA ASN A 9 6.36 -13.37 3.14
C ASN A 9 5.39 -14.10 4.09
N LEU A 10 4.09 -13.91 3.89
CA LEU A 10 3.02 -14.50 4.71
C LEU A 10 2.34 -15.71 4.05
N ALA A 11 2.87 -16.24 2.95
CA ALA A 11 2.35 -17.45 2.31
C ALA A 11 2.22 -18.59 3.35
N GLY A 12 0.99 -19.07 3.56
CA GLY A 12 0.70 -20.16 4.51
C GLY A 12 0.91 -19.81 6.00
N SER A 13 1.14 -18.55 6.35
CA SER A 13 1.38 -18.14 7.74
C SER A 13 0.08 -18.09 8.55
N GLU A 14 0.06 -18.76 9.70
CA GLU A 14 -1.02 -18.67 10.69
C GLU A 14 -1.04 -17.32 11.42
N ALA A 15 0.09 -16.61 11.46
CA ALA A 15 0.23 -15.28 12.07
C ALA A 15 -0.17 -14.13 11.14
N SER A 16 -0.74 -14.42 9.97
CA SER A 16 -1.04 -13.42 8.94
C SER A 16 -1.90 -12.26 9.44
N ASP A 17 -2.96 -12.53 10.22
CA ASP A 17 -3.83 -11.49 10.76
C ASP A 17 -3.10 -10.53 11.71
N GLU A 18 -2.27 -11.08 12.62
CA GLU A 18 -1.52 -10.28 13.60
C GLU A 18 -0.48 -9.40 12.90
N VAL A 19 0.25 -9.97 11.93
CA VAL A 19 1.25 -9.24 11.16
C VAL A 19 0.58 -8.12 10.35
N CYS A 20 -0.52 -8.41 9.64
CA CYS A 20 -1.23 -7.41 8.84
C CYS A 20 -1.76 -6.27 9.70
N THR A 21 -2.35 -6.59 10.87
CA THR A 21 -2.86 -5.59 11.81
C THR A 21 -1.76 -4.62 12.22
N ARG A 22 -0.61 -5.16 12.64
CA ARG A 22 0.54 -4.35 13.07
C ARG A 22 1.14 -3.49 11.94
N GLU A 23 1.25 -4.03 10.73
CA GLU A 23 1.77 -3.29 9.57
C GLU A 23 0.88 -2.08 9.23
N LEU A 24 -0.45 -2.26 9.27
CA LEU A 24 -1.44 -1.21 9.02
C LEU A 24 -1.47 -0.16 10.13
N GLU A 25 -1.50 -0.58 11.40
CA GLU A 25 -1.47 0.32 12.55
C GLU A 25 -0.22 1.21 12.54
N ARG A 26 0.95 0.64 12.23
CA ARG A 26 2.21 1.40 12.09
C ARG A 26 2.18 2.41 10.95
N ALA A 27 1.36 2.19 9.93
CA ALA A 27 1.16 3.13 8.83
C ALA A 27 0.05 4.16 9.10
N GLY A 28 -0.62 4.09 10.25
CA GLY A 28 -1.77 4.95 10.55
C GLY A 28 -2.99 4.67 9.66
N ILE A 29 -3.11 3.44 9.15
CA ILE A 29 -4.23 2.97 8.33
C ILE A 29 -5.24 2.27 9.23
N GLU A 30 -6.54 2.53 9.01
CA GLU A 30 -7.60 1.87 9.77
C GLU A 30 -7.61 0.37 9.48
N VAL A 31 -7.62 -0.44 10.53
CA VAL A 31 -7.69 -1.91 10.41
C VAL A 31 -9.16 -2.33 10.35
N VAL A 32 -9.53 -2.98 9.26
CA VAL A 32 -10.83 -3.61 9.07
C VAL A 32 -10.69 -5.12 9.18
N LYS A 33 -11.38 -5.71 10.15
CA LYS A 33 -11.46 -7.17 10.31
C LYS A 33 -12.75 -7.70 9.72
N LEU A 34 -12.63 -8.49 8.66
CA LEU A 34 -13.75 -9.16 8.00
C LEU A 34 -14.23 -10.38 8.80
N PRO A 35 -15.46 -10.86 8.54
CA PRO A 35 -15.93 -12.15 9.03
C PRO A 35 -15.03 -13.30 8.56
N GLU A 36 -14.92 -14.38 9.36
CA GLU A 36 -14.03 -15.53 9.10
C GLU A 36 -14.31 -16.24 7.76
N ILE A 37 -15.55 -16.20 7.27
CA ILE A 37 -15.92 -16.73 5.95
C ILE A 37 -15.20 -16.01 4.80
N CYS A 38 -14.67 -14.81 5.05
CA CYS A 38 -13.87 -14.04 4.12
C CYS A 38 -12.37 -14.37 4.21
N ARG A 39 -11.93 -15.37 4.99
CA ARG A 39 -10.53 -15.82 4.98
C ARG A 39 -10.22 -16.57 3.70
N TYR A 40 -9.75 -15.85 2.69
CA TYR A 40 -9.32 -16.43 1.42
C TYR A 40 -8.08 -15.69 0.88
N GLY A 41 -7.53 -16.18 -0.24
CA GLY A 41 -6.39 -15.56 -0.91
C GLY A 41 -5.02 -15.94 -0.30
N GLU A 42 -3.99 -15.23 -0.72
CA GLU A 42 -2.61 -15.45 -0.31
C GLU A 42 -1.94 -14.12 0.11
N PRO A 43 -1.75 -13.86 1.42
CA PRO A 43 -2.02 -14.76 2.55
C PRO A 43 -3.51 -14.91 2.87
N LYS A 44 -3.85 -16.03 3.51
CA LYS A 44 -5.20 -16.26 4.05
C LYS A 44 -5.44 -15.40 5.29
N THR A 45 -5.89 -14.17 5.10
CA THR A 45 -6.18 -13.22 6.19
C THR A 45 -7.61 -12.69 6.09
N VAL A 46 -8.17 -12.28 7.22
CA VAL A 46 -9.42 -11.50 7.30
C VAL A 46 -9.16 -10.01 7.53
N VAL A 47 -7.89 -9.60 7.58
CA VAL A 47 -7.47 -8.24 7.88
C VAL A 47 -7.23 -7.48 6.59
N MET A 48 -7.86 -6.31 6.49
CA MET A 48 -7.65 -5.33 5.41
C MET A 48 -7.41 -3.96 6.01
N GLY A 49 -6.79 -3.07 5.24
CA GLY A 49 -6.66 -1.66 5.60
C GLY A 49 -7.68 -0.81 4.86
N GLN A 50 -8.14 0.26 5.50
CA GLN A 50 -8.98 1.28 4.90
C GLN A 50 -8.41 2.67 5.21
N LEU A 51 -8.38 3.56 4.21
CA LEU A 51 -8.02 4.96 4.42
C LEU A 51 -8.89 5.88 3.56
N GLY A 52 -10.06 6.27 4.10
CA GLY A 52 -11.05 7.00 3.32
C GLY A 52 -11.56 6.13 2.16
N PRO A 53 -11.47 6.57 0.89
CA PRO A 53 -11.87 5.77 -0.26
C PRO A 53 -10.82 4.73 -0.71
N TRP A 54 -9.68 4.63 -0.02
CA TRP A 54 -8.62 3.68 -0.34
C TRP A 54 -8.76 2.38 0.43
N GLY A 55 -8.66 1.26 -0.28
CA GLY A 55 -8.56 -0.08 0.29
C GLY A 55 -7.13 -0.62 0.19
N PHE A 56 -6.72 -1.36 1.21
CA PHE A 56 -5.41 -2.00 1.29
C PHE A 56 -5.58 -3.50 1.53
N ARG A 57 -5.01 -4.32 0.64
CA ARG A 57 -5.04 -5.78 0.73
C ARG A 57 -3.64 -6.36 0.76
N ARG A 58 -3.40 -7.28 1.70
CA ARG A 58 -2.11 -7.97 1.78
C ARG A 58 -1.95 -8.99 0.65
N THR A 59 -0.75 -9.10 0.09
CA THR A 59 -0.37 -10.13 -0.89
C THR A 59 1.06 -10.60 -0.63
N TRP A 60 1.28 -11.89 -0.32
CA TRP A 60 2.58 -12.50 0.08
C TRP A 60 3.53 -11.60 0.90
N TYR A 61 4.34 -10.76 0.25
CA TYR A 61 5.37 -9.88 0.82
C TYR A 61 5.18 -8.38 0.49
N TYR A 62 4.01 -7.97 -0.03
CA TYR A 62 3.65 -6.58 -0.27
C TYR A 62 2.18 -6.28 0.08
N TRP A 63 1.83 -5.00 0.12
CA TRP A 63 0.46 -4.51 0.16
C TRP A 63 0.03 -4.02 -1.21
N VAL A 64 -1.20 -4.29 -1.60
CA VAL A 64 -1.84 -3.67 -2.76
C VAL A 64 -2.76 -2.58 -2.24
N ALA A 65 -2.60 -1.36 -2.75
CA ALA A 65 -3.45 -0.23 -2.43
C ALA A 65 -4.24 0.19 -3.67
N GLU A 66 -5.56 0.29 -3.52
CA GLU A 66 -6.51 0.64 -4.58
C GLU A 66 -7.39 1.82 -4.13
N GLY A 67 -7.57 2.81 -4.99
CA GLY A 67 -8.36 3.98 -4.66
C GLY A 67 -8.60 4.95 -5.84
N PRO A 68 -9.18 6.12 -5.58
CA PRO A 68 -9.64 7.05 -6.62
C PRO A 68 -8.52 7.74 -7.41
N GLY A 69 -7.27 7.64 -6.96
CA GLY A 69 -6.11 8.24 -7.64
C GLY A 69 -5.40 9.33 -6.84
N ILE A 70 -4.08 9.22 -6.73
CA ILE A 70 -3.19 10.31 -6.32
C ILE A 70 -2.91 11.16 -7.57
N PRO A 71 -3.06 12.49 -7.52
CA PRO A 71 -2.79 13.32 -8.69
C PRO A 71 -1.32 13.21 -9.11
N PRO A 72 -1.00 13.47 -10.40
CA PRO A 72 0.29 13.07 -10.97
C PRO A 72 1.49 13.74 -10.30
N VAL A 73 1.37 14.98 -9.83
CA VAL A 73 2.48 15.73 -9.21
C VAL A 73 2.84 15.13 -7.85
N GLU A 74 1.85 14.83 -7.02
CA GLU A 74 2.05 14.22 -5.70
C GLU A 74 2.46 12.75 -5.83
N ALA A 75 1.96 12.05 -6.85
CA ALA A 75 2.40 10.70 -7.17
C ALA A 75 3.88 10.68 -7.58
N GLU A 76 4.33 11.66 -8.39
CA GLU A 76 5.73 11.79 -8.78
C GLU A 76 6.61 12.10 -7.56
N ALA A 77 6.21 13.03 -6.70
CA ALA A 77 6.95 13.33 -5.48
C ALA A 77 7.11 12.10 -4.57
N LEU A 78 6.04 11.32 -4.38
CA LEU A 78 6.09 10.04 -3.67
C LEU A 78 7.03 9.03 -4.35
N HIS A 79 7.05 9.00 -5.68
CA HIS A 79 7.89 8.11 -6.45
C HIS A 79 9.37 8.46 -6.37
N GLU A 80 9.74 9.74 -6.44
CA GLU A 80 11.13 10.20 -6.34
C GLU A 80 11.80 9.72 -5.04
N GLU A 81 11.07 9.73 -3.93
CA GLU A 81 11.58 9.30 -2.63
C GLU A 81 11.42 7.78 -2.39
N HIS A 82 10.26 7.23 -2.73
CA HIS A 82 9.85 5.88 -2.31
C HIS A 82 9.56 4.90 -3.47
N GLY A 83 9.78 5.29 -4.73
CA GLY A 83 9.40 4.51 -5.91
C GLY A 83 9.97 3.08 -6.00
N LYS A 84 11.06 2.79 -5.28
CA LYS A 84 11.65 1.44 -5.16
C LYS A 84 10.81 0.47 -4.32
N VAL A 85 9.92 0.99 -3.48
CA VAL A 85 9.07 0.23 -2.56
C VAL A 85 7.60 0.60 -2.66
N VAL A 86 7.24 1.76 -3.25
CA VAL A 86 5.87 2.17 -3.60
C VAL A 86 5.77 2.20 -5.12
N ARG A 87 5.37 1.08 -5.70
CA ARG A 87 5.46 0.83 -7.14
C ARG A 87 4.11 1.03 -7.80
N VAL A 88 4.08 1.94 -8.76
CA VAL A 88 2.91 2.18 -9.60
C VAL A 88 2.50 0.90 -10.32
N ASP A 89 1.22 0.53 -10.21
CA ASP A 89 0.64 -0.67 -10.81
C ASP A 89 1.39 -1.99 -10.51
N GLY A 90 2.20 -2.01 -9.44
CA GLY A 90 3.06 -3.15 -9.16
C GLY A 90 4.16 -3.40 -10.20
N HIS A 91 4.55 -2.40 -10.98
CA HIS A 91 5.58 -2.54 -11.99
C HIS A 91 6.98 -2.67 -11.36
N CYS A 92 7.68 -3.79 -11.63
CA CYS A 92 8.99 -4.09 -11.03
C CYS A 92 10.10 -3.12 -11.46
N GLY A 93 9.99 -2.54 -12.66
CA GLY A 93 10.91 -1.51 -13.13
C GLY A 93 10.76 -0.15 -12.44
N ALA A 94 9.72 0.03 -11.61
CA ALA A 94 9.40 1.29 -10.95
C ALA A 94 9.51 2.51 -11.90
N PRO A 95 8.71 2.56 -12.98
CA PRO A 95 8.69 3.72 -13.86
C PRO A 95 8.10 4.92 -13.10
N SER A 96 8.43 6.12 -13.58
CA SER A 96 7.80 7.35 -13.11
C SER A 96 6.28 7.26 -13.30
N PRO A 97 5.47 7.65 -12.31
CA PRO A 97 4.02 7.84 -12.44
C PRO A 97 3.63 8.67 -13.66
N LEU A 98 4.35 9.77 -13.93
CA LEU A 98 4.10 10.62 -15.10
C LEU A 98 4.32 9.85 -16.41
N GLU A 99 5.34 9.01 -16.47
CA GLU A 99 5.62 8.17 -17.64
C GLU A 99 4.57 7.06 -17.81
N TRP A 100 4.25 6.32 -16.75
CA TRP A 100 3.40 5.13 -16.80
C TRP A 100 1.93 5.49 -16.99
N PHE A 101 1.43 6.45 -16.21
CA PHE A 101 0.03 6.89 -16.24
C PHE A 101 -0.22 8.08 -17.19
N LYS A 102 0.78 8.53 -17.95
CA LYS A 102 0.64 9.60 -18.97
C LYS A 102 0.03 10.90 -18.42
N GLY A 103 0.39 11.26 -17.19
CA GLY A 103 -0.14 12.44 -16.51
C GLY A 103 -1.57 12.30 -15.97
N PHE A 104 -2.11 11.09 -15.89
CA PHE A 104 -3.35 10.81 -15.16
C PHE A 104 -3.08 10.39 -13.72
N ALA A 105 -4.11 10.49 -12.87
CA ALA A 105 -4.02 10.12 -11.46
C ALA A 105 -3.76 8.61 -11.29
N VAL A 106 -3.00 8.25 -10.25
CA VAL A 106 -2.56 6.88 -9.99
C VAL A 106 -3.36 6.27 -8.86
N GLY A 107 -4.22 5.30 -9.18
CA GLY A 107 -5.12 4.64 -8.24
C GLY A 107 -4.67 3.27 -7.74
N HIS A 108 -3.55 2.74 -8.24
CA HIS A 108 -3.10 1.38 -7.95
C HIS A 108 -1.61 1.32 -7.64
N TYR A 109 -1.26 0.80 -6.47
CA TYR A 109 0.11 0.69 -5.99
C TYR A 109 0.39 -0.67 -5.35
N HIS A 110 1.60 -1.20 -5.56
CA HIS A 110 2.13 -2.28 -4.73
C HIS A 110 3.22 -1.71 -3.80
N VAL A 111 3.14 -2.06 -2.52
CA VAL A 111 3.99 -1.50 -1.48
C VAL A 111 4.76 -2.61 -0.77
N ASP A 112 6.08 -2.62 -0.91
CA ASP A 112 6.92 -3.75 -0.50
C ASP A 112 7.61 -3.57 0.87
N ALA A 113 7.51 -2.39 1.49
CA ALA A 113 8.18 -2.05 2.75
C ALA A 113 7.32 -1.16 3.65
N GLN A 114 7.56 -1.22 4.96
CA GLN A 114 6.79 -0.48 5.95
C GLN A 114 6.87 1.03 5.74
N GLU A 115 8.06 1.57 5.47
CA GLU A 115 8.26 3.01 5.28
C GLU A 115 7.52 3.50 4.05
N GLY A 116 7.47 2.68 2.99
CA GLY A 116 6.67 2.98 1.80
C GLY A 116 5.16 2.96 2.08
N LEU A 117 4.69 2.05 2.94
CA LEU A 117 3.27 1.98 3.30
C LEU A 117 2.86 3.20 4.12
N THR A 118 3.69 3.59 5.08
CA THR A 118 3.51 4.82 5.85
C THR A 118 3.52 6.05 4.95
N ALA A 119 4.50 6.19 4.05
CA ALA A 119 4.60 7.32 3.13
C ALA A 119 3.38 7.43 2.21
N LEU A 120 2.91 6.31 1.64
CA LEU A 120 1.70 6.29 0.82
C LEU A 120 0.46 6.73 1.64
N ALA A 121 0.31 6.23 2.87
CA ALA A 121 -0.79 6.62 3.75
C ALA A 121 -0.75 8.12 4.10
N GLU A 122 0.43 8.66 4.38
CA GLU A 122 0.64 10.09 4.63
C GLU A 122 0.28 10.94 3.42
N THR A 123 0.73 10.56 2.21
CA THR A 123 0.36 11.25 0.96
C THR A 123 -1.16 11.27 0.78
N ILE A 124 -1.83 10.13 0.98
CA ILE A 124 -3.30 10.04 0.87
C ILE A 124 -3.98 10.94 1.91
N ASN A 125 -3.49 10.96 3.15
CA ASN A 125 -4.07 11.77 4.21
C ASN A 125 -3.91 13.27 3.97
N THR A 126 -2.76 13.71 3.48
CA THR A 126 -2.54 15.11 3.09
C THR A 126 -3.54 15.54 2.04
N LEU A 127 -3.68 14.76 0.95
CA LEU A 127 -4.63 15.03 -0.13
C LEU A 127 -6.10 15.03 0.28
N ARG A 128 -6.45 14.34 1.37
CA ARG A 128 -7.80 14.34 1.93
C ARG A 128 -8.10 15.55 2.80
N ARG A 129 -7.07 16.14 3.43
CA ARG A 129 -7.20 17.30 4.33
C ARG A 129 -7.20 18.62 3.57
N ASP A 130 -6.56 18.66 2.41
CA ASP A 130 -6.49 19.85 1.55
C ASP A 130 -7.77 20.07 0.70
N ARG A 131 -8.90 19.46 1.08
CA ARG A 131 -10.20 19.57 0.41
C ARG A 131 -11.31 20.02 1.34
#